data_AF-A0A089LPA7-F1
#
_entry.id   AF-A0A089LPA7-F1
#
_cell.length_a   1.000
_cell.length_b   1.000
_cell.length_c   1.000
_cell.angle_alpha   90.00
_cell.angle_beta   90.00
_cell.angle_gamma   90.00
#
_symmetry.space_group_name_H-M   'P 1'
#
loop_
_entity.id
_entity.type
_entity.pdbx_description
1 polymer ?
#
loop_
_entity_poly.entity_id
_entity_poly.type
_entity_poly.pdbx_seq_one_letter_code
_entity_poly.pdbx_strand_id
1 'polypeptide(L)'
;MAFCIEFELIEIENTIARYRYGDCLRELNGMFETDLYRFTSGELPGDTSMADVVVLLNNHQSQWSAIKAFTKIYRHFQEHGEYPAKGGYYA
;
A
#
# COMPACT_ATOMS: atom_id res chain seq x y z
N MET A 1 -8.60 8.14 -19.64
CA MET A 1 -8.94 8.70 -18.32
C MET A 1 -7.74 8.43 -17.44
N ALA A 2 -7.07 9.48 -16.98
CA ALA A 2 -5.88 9.31 -16.16
C ALA A 2 -6.32 8.99 -14.72
N PHE A 3 -5.96 7.80 -14.22
CA PHE A 3 -6.15 7.42 -12.83
C PHE A 3 -4.88 7.78 -12.06
N CYS A 4 -5.06 8.55 -11.00
CA CYS A 4 -3.97 9.13 -10.25
C CYS A 4 -4.20 8.87 -8.76
N ILE A 5 -3.37 8.04 -8.16
CA ILE A 5 -3.43 7.70 -6.73
C ILE A 5 -2.10 8.07 -6.10
N GLU A 6 -2.12 8.84 -5.03
CA GLU A 6 -0.96 9.14 -4.20
C GLU A 6 -1.03 8.37 -2.90
N PHE A 7 0.14 8.04 -2.35
CA PHE A 7 0.26 7.40 -1.06
C PHE A 7 1.47 7.95 -0.29
N GLU A 8 1.36 7.89 1.03
CA GLU A 8 2.41 8.33 1.94
C GLU A 8 2.43 7.44 3.18
N LEU A 9 3.64 7.06 3.56
CA LEU A 9 3.91 6.29 4.77
C LEU A 9 3.68 7.19 5.98
N ILE A 10 2.78 6.77 6.86
CA ILE A 10 2.52 7.45 8.13
C ILE A 10 3.55 6.99 9.15
N GLU A 11 3.65 5.67 9.33
CA GLU A 11 4.49 5.06 10.34
C GLU A 11 4.75 3.59 10.01
N ILE A 12 5.80 3.04 10.61
CA ILE A 12 6.10 1.62 10.60
C ILE A 12 6.11 1.15 12.06
N GLU A 13 5.22 0.22 12.40
CA GLU A 13 5.18 -0.41 13.71
C GLU A 13 5.59 -1.88 13.57
N ASN A 14 6.74 -2.24 14.15
CA ASN A 14 7.39 -3.53 13.97
C ASN A 14 7.70 -3.82 12.48
N THR A 15 6.86 -4.61 11.82
CA THR A 15 6.94 -4.99 10.40
C THR A 15 5.79 -4.42 9.57
N ILE A 16 4.78 -3.85 10.22
CA ILE A 16 3.56 -3.34 9.61
C ILE A 16 3.78 -1.88 9.24
N ALA A 17 3.65 -1.57 7.95
CA ALA A 17 3.69 -0.21 7.44
C ALA A 17 2.26 0.31 7.25
N ARG A 18 1.98 1.47 7.83
CA ARG A 18 0.69 2.16 7.71
C ARG A 18 0.81 3.29 6.71
N TYR A 19 -0.08 3.31 5.73
CA TYR A 19 -0.10 4.30 4.66
C TYR A 19 -1.42 5.07 4.66
N ARG A 20 -1.34 6.35 4.34
CA ARG A 20 -2.47 7.10 3.80
C ARG A 20 -2.43 7.10 2.28
N TYR A 21 -3.61 7.09 1.65
CA TYR A 21 -3.74 7.11 0.21
C TYR A 21 -5.02 7.83 -0.23
N GLY A 22 -5.05 8.22 -1.50
CA GLY A 22 -6.19 8.91 -2.09
C GLY A 22 -5.92 9.31 -3.53
N ASP A 23 -6.92 9.91 -4.16
CA ASP A 23 -6.75 10.51 -5.47
C ASP A 23 -5.72 11.65 -5.40
N CYS A 24 -4.96 11.84 -6.48
CA CYS A 24 -4.04 12.97 -6.58
C CYS A 24 -4.77 14.31 -6.44
N LEU A 25 -4.07 15.31 -5.88
CA LEU A 25 -4.60 16.66 -5.67
C LEU A 25 -5.83 16.71 -4.74
N ARG A 26 -6.14 15.61 -4.05
CA ARG A 26 -7.18 15.52 -3.02
C ARG A 26 -6.56 15.11 -1.68
N GLU A 27 -7.36 15.21 -0.64
CA GLU A 27 -6.96 14.74 0.68
C GLU A 27 -6.77 13.22 0.68
N LEU A 28 -5.63 12.77 1.21
CA LEU A 28 -5.32 11.35 1.41
C LEU A 28 -6.08 10.83 2.63
N ASN A 29 -7.39 10.69 2.49
CA ASN A 29 -8.30 10.28 3.56
C ASN A 29 -8.48 8.75 3.66
N GLY A 30 -7.94 7.97 2.71
CA GLY A 30 -7.87 6.52 2.78
C GLY A 30 -6.70 6.07 3.66
N MET A 31 -6.87 5.00 4.42
CA MET A 31 -5.80 4.41 5.22
C MET A 31 -5.78 2.90 5.06
N PHE A 32 -4.58 2.34 4.89
CA PHE A 32 -4.38 0.90 4.91
C PHE A 32 -3.06 0.54 5.60
N GLU A 33 -2.98 -0.69 6.03
CA GLU A 33 -1.78 -1.32 6.56
C GLU A 33 -1.33 -2.46 5.68
N THR A 34 -0.03 -2.69 5.68
CA THR A 34 0.55 -3.82 4.96
C THR A 34 1.81 -4.32 5.66
N ASP A 35 2.01 -5.64 5.63
CA ASP A 35 3.22 -6.28 6.14
C ASP A 35 3.94 -6.99 4.99
N LEU A 36 4.77 -6.23 4.29
CA LEU A 36 5.60 -6.74 3.20
C LEU A 36 6.73 -7.64 3.68
N TYR A 37 7.18 -7.49 4.93
CA TYR A 37 8.17 -8.40 5.49
C TYR A 37 7.62 -9.82 5.59
N ARG A 38 6.42 -9.98 6.19
CA ARG A 38 5.74 -11.29 6.27
C ARG A 38 5.30 -11.84 4.91
N PHE A 39 4.96 -10.94 3.99
CA PHE A 39 4.59 -11.32 2.63
C PHE A 39 5.79 -11.82 1.82
N THR A 40 6.95 -11.18 1.94
CA THR A 40 8.17 -11.56 1.23
C THR A 40 8.96 -12.68 1.91
N SER A 41 8.84 -12.83 3.24
CA SER A 41 9.47 -13.93 3.99
C SER A 41 8.88 -15.30 3.68
N GLY A 42 7.71 -15.35 3.03
CA GLY A 42 6.97 -16.58 2.74
C GLY A 42 6.28 -17.17 3.97
N GLU A 43 6.15 -16.40 5.05
CA GLU A 43 5.34 -16.76 6.21
C GLU A 43 3.84 -16.79 5.89
N LEU A 44 3.43 -16.03 4.88
CA LEU A 44 2.07 -16.06 4.35
C LEU A 44 1.90 -17.22 3.35
N PRO A 45 0.76 -17.92 3.37
CA PRO A 45 0.45 -18.96 2.39
C PRO A 45 0.67 -18.44 0.96
N GLY A 46 1.22 -19.26 0.05
CA GLY A 46 1.46 -18.86 -1.34
C GLY A 46 0.19 -18.46 -2.14
N ASP A 47 -1.00 -18.72 -1.59
CA ASP A 47 -2.30 -18.31 -2.13
C ASP A 47 -2.77 -16.93 -1.62
N THR A 48 -1.99 -16.28 -0.75
CA THR A 48 -2.38 -15.00 -0.14
C THR A 48 -2.49 -13.92 -1.20
N SER A 49 -3.70 -13.39 -1.39
CA SER A 49 -3.93 -12.37 -2.40
C SER A 49 -3.44 -11.00 -1.91
N MET A 50 -3.16 -10.08 -2.84
CA MET A 50 -2.81 -8.70 -2.47
C MET A 50 -3.89 -8.03 -1.60
N ALA A 51 -5.14 -8.43 -1.77
CA ALA A 51 -6.27 -7.93 -0.98
C ALA A 51 -6.21 -8.38 0.48
N ASP A 52 -5.60 -9.53 0.77
CA ASP A 52 -5.43 -10.04 2.14
C ASP A 52 -4.24 -9.38 2.85
N VAL A 53 -3.21 -8.98 2.10
CA VAL A 53 -2.03 -8.27 2.61
C VAL A 53 -2.31 -6.78 2.85
N VAL A 54 -3.27 -6.22 2.11
CA VAL A 54 -3.71 -4.83 2.22
C VAL A 54 -4.93 -4.75 3.12
N VAL A 55 -4.71 -4.42 4.40
CA VAL A 55 -5.79 -4.28 5.38
C VAL A 55 -6.25 -2.83 5.40
N LEU A 56 -7.47 -2.56 4.93
CA LEU A 56 -8.05 -1.22 5.03
C LEU A 56 -8.36 -0.89 6.49
N LEU A 57 -7.86 0.26 6.95
CA LEU A 57 -8.19 0.79 8.27
C LEU A 57 -9.45 1.67 8.23
N ASN A 58 -9.80 2.18 7.06
CA ASN A 58 -11.01 2.95 6.86
C ASN A 58 -11.66 2.64 5.51
N ASN A 59 -12.97 2.92 5.43
CA ASN A 59 -13.77 2.70 4.23
C ASN A 59 -14.01 4.00 3.44
N HIS A 60 -13.15 5.01 3.63
CA HIS A 60 -13.29 6.30 2.92
C HIS A 60 -12.85 6.20 1.46
N GLN A 61 -12.03 5.20 1.14
CA GLN A 61 -11.48 4.97 -0.19
C GLN A 61 -11.69 3.52 -0.62
N SER A 62 -11.64 3.28 -1.93
CA SER A 62 -11.86 1.94 -2.47
C SER A 62 -10.68 1.01 -2.17
N GLN A 63 -10.98 -0.28 -1.98
CA GLN A 63 -9.96 -1.33 -1.87
C GLN A 63 -9.12 -1.43 -3.15
N TRP A 64 -9.74 -1.18 -4.31
CA TRP A 64 -9.03 -1.15 -5.59
C TRP A 64 -7.92 -0.10 -5.60
N SER A 65 -8.20 1.12 -5.10
CA SER A 65 -7.19 2.19 -5.01
C SER A 65 -6.06 1.82 -4.05
N ALA A 66 -6.38 1.17 -2.92
CA ALA A 66 -5.35 0.68 -1.98
C ALA A 66 -4.45 -0.37 -2.63
N ILE A 67 -5.04 -1.33 -3.36
CA ILE A 67 -4.28 -2.34 -4.11
C ILE A 67 -3.36 -1.69 -5.15
N LYS A 68 -3.81 -0.63 -5.85
CA LYS A 68 -2.95 0.10 -6.80
C LYS A 68 -1.77 0.79 -6.10
N ALA A 69 -2.00 1.48 -4.99
CA ALA A 69 -0.92 2.05 -4.18
C ALA A 69 0.04 0.94 -3.72
N PHE A 70 -0.50 -0.16 -3.18
CA PHE A 70 0.26 -1.32 -2.74
C PHE A 70 1.13 -1.92 -3.84
N THR A 71 0.65 -2.06 -5.09
CA THR A 71 1.51 -2.60 -6.18
C THR A 71 2.78 -1.77 -6.42
N LYS A 72 2.72 -0.45 -6.24
CA LYS A 72 3.89 0.43 -6.35
C LYS A 72 4.82 0.29 -5.14
N ILE A 73 4.25 0.23 -3.94
CA ILE A 73 4.98 0.01 -2.69
C ILE A 73 5.71 -1.33 -2.73
N TYR A 74 5.00 -2.40 -3.08
CA TYR A 74 5.54 -3.75 -3.19
C TYR A 74 6.69 -3.81 -4.18
N ARG A 75 6.53 -3.23 -5.37
CA ARG A 75 7.61 -3.18 -6.36
C ARG A 75 8.85 -2.46 -5.83
N HIS A 76 8.68 -1.29 -5.19
CA HIS A 76 9.79 -0.56 -4.60
C HIS A 76 10.47 -1.37 -3.50
N PHE A 77 9.69 -2.04 -2.65
CA PHE A 77 10.22 -2.91 -1.61
C PHE A 77 11.00 -4.10 -2.18
N GLN A 78 10.57 -4.68 -3.30
CA GLN A 78 11.33 -5.74 -3.99
C GLN A 78 12.65 -5.22 -4.58
N GLU A 79 12.67 -3.98 -5.08
CA GLU A 79 13.84 -3.38 -5.73
C GLU A 79 14.86 -2.86 -4.70
N HIS A 80 14.41 -2.31 -3.57
CA HIS A 80 15.24 -1.59 -2.59
C HIS A 80 15.31 -2.25 -1.21
N GLY A 81 14.40 -3.17 -0.88
CA GLY A 81 14.32 -3.81 0.43
C GLY A 81 13.76 -2.92 1.54
N GLU A 82 13.16 -1.77 1.19
CA GLU A 82 12.63 -0.80 2.14
C GLU A 82 11.25 -0.26 1.72
N TYR A 83 10.49 0.25 2.69
CA TYR A 83 9.20 0.85 2.44
C TYR A 83 9.37 2.28 1.87
N PRO A 84 8.80 2.60 0.69
CA PRO A 84 8.87 3.95 0.16
C PRO A 84 8.09 4.92 1.04
N ALA A 85 8.73 6.03 1.44
CA ALA A 85 8.07 7.05 2.26
C ALA A 85 6.86 7.70 1.56
N LYS A 86 6.90 7.84 0.23
CA LYS A 86 5.81 8.38 -0.59
C LYS A 86 5.89 7.89 -2.02
N GLY A 87 4.78 7.97 -2.74
CA GLY A 87 4.76 7.69 -4.16
C GLY A 87 3.37 7.83 -4.78
N GLY A 88 3.26 7.40 -6.03
CA GLY A 88 1.99 7.46 -6.73
C GLY A 88 1.88 6.46 -7.87
N TYR A 89 0.64 6.13 -8.19
CA TYR A 89 0.23 5.39 -9.37
C TYR A 89 -0.40 6.37 -10.36
N TYR A 90 0.20 6.47 -11.55
CA TYR A 90 -0.24 7.34 -12.64
C TYR A 90 -0.43 6.46 -13.88
N ALA A 91 -1.66 6.36 -14.39
CA ALA A 91 -1.99 5.58 -15.59
C ALA A 91 -3.07 6.26 -16.43
#